data_AF-A0A931IUK2-F1
#
_entry.id   AF-A0A931IUK2-F1
#
_cell.length_a   1.000
_cell.length_b   1.000
_cell.length_c   1.000
_cell.angle_alpha   90.00
_cell.angle_beta   90.00
_cell.angle_gamma   90.00
#
_symmetry.space_group_name_H-M   'P 1'
#
loop_
_entity.id
_entity.type
_entity.pdbx_description
1 polymer ?
#
loop_
_entity_poly.entity_id
_entity_poly.type
_entity_poly.pdbx_seq_one_letter_code
_entity_poly.pdbx_strand_id
1 'polypeptide(L)'
;MSEPISSQPFRMLAASLRASGFPAHGARLEAVLDGVWTTSTELLGELGQVVLAVRRDCRPLTAPQQDWVQQCLREVRKAWPGFGWWR
;
A
#
# COMPACT_ATOMS: atom_id res chain seq x y z
N MET A 1 10.69 4.72 21.12
CA MET A 1 9.96 3.54 20.63
C MET A 1 9.42 3.89 19.26
N SER A 2 9.71 3.10 18.22
CA SER A 2 9.15 3.32 16.89
C SER A 2 7.64 3.13 16.94
N GLU A 3 6.88 4.02 16.30
CA GLU A 3 5.42 3.93 16.24
C GLU A 3 5.00 2.60 15.58
N PRO A 4 4.00 1.89 16.11
CA PRO A 4 3.55 0.63 15.52
C PRO A 4 3.06 0.83 14.10
N ILE A 5 3.35 -0.16 13.24
CA ILE A 5 2.99 -0.13 11.83
C ILE A 5 1.54 -0.59 11.67
N SER A 6 0.73 0.21 10.98
CA SER A 6 -0.69 -0.07 10.77
C SER A 6 -0.95 -0.67 9.39
N SER A 7 -1.72 -1.76 9.35
CA SER A 7 -2.21 -2.36 8.09
C SER A 7 -3.50 -1.69 7.56
N GLN A 8 -4.11 -0.79 8.35
CA GLN A 8 -5.40 -0.17 8.01
C GLN A 8 -5.37 0.64 6.71
N PRO A 9 -4.36 1.48 6.42
CA PRO A 9 -4.32 2.25 5.17
C PRO A 9 -4.32 1.35 3.92
N PHE A 10 -3.62 0.20 3.99
CA PHE A 10 -3.56 -0.77 2.89
C PHE A 10 -4.91 -1.43 2.64
N ARG A 11 -5.63 -1.80 3.72
CA ARG A 11 -7.00 -2.35 3.63
C ARG A 11 -7.97 -1.33 3.03
N MET A 12 -7.88 -0.07 3.46
CA MET A 12 -8.72 1.02 2.93
C MET A 12 -8.44 1.28 1.45
N LEU A 13 -7.17 1.29 1.05
CA LEU A 13 -6.78 1.45 -0.34
C LEU A 13 -7.29 0.27 -1.19
N ALA A 14 -7.12 -0.97 -0.71
CA ALA A 14 -7.57 -2.16 -1.42
C ALA A 14 -9.08 -2.17 -1.66
N ALA A 15 -9.86 -1.91 -0.61
CA ALA A 15 -11.31 -1.81 -0.70
C ALA A 15 -11.75 -0.70 -1.67
N SER A 16 -11.10 0.47 -1.60
CA SER A 16 -11.40 1.58 -2.51
C SER A 16 -11.09 1.24 -3.97
N LEU A 17 -9.94 0.61 -4.27
CA LEU A 17 -9.56 0.21 -5.63
C LEU A 17 -10.46 -0.91 -6.18
N ARG A 18 -10.92 -1.83 -5.32
CA ARG A 18 -11.90 -2.87 -5.70
C ARG A 18 -13.25 -2.25 -6.05
N ALA A 19 -13.68 -1.26 -5.28
CA ALA A 19 -14.92 -0.55 -5.52
C ALA A 19 -14.86 0.38 -6.74
N SER A 20 -13.68 0.69 -7.27
CA SER A 20 -13.54 1.62 -8.38
C SER A 20 -12.39 1.27 -9.34
N GLY A 21 -12.70 1.04 -10.61
CA GLY A 21 -11.79 1.15 -11.77
C GLY A 21 -10.53 0.25 -11.82
N PHE A 22 -10.04 -0.26 -10.68
CA PHE A 22 -8.74 -0.92 -10.53
C PHE A 22 -8.83 -2.17 -9.65
N PRO A 23 -9.80 -3.08 -9.86
CA PRO A 23 -10.03 -4.21 -8.97
C PRO A 23 -8.85 -5.17 -8.90
N ALA A 24 -8.06 -5.30 -9.98
CA ALA A 24 -6.85 -6.11 -9.99
C ALA A 24 -5.78 -5.62 -8.99
N HIS A 25 -5.60 -4.29 -8.89
CA HIS A 25 -4.66 -3.72 -7.93
C HIS A 25 -5.15 -3.83 -6.49
N GLY A 26 -6.46 -3.65 -6.27
CA GLY A 26 -7.07 -3.87 -4.96
C GLY A 26 -6.98 -5.33 -4.50
N ALA A 27 -7.26 -6.29 -5.39
CA ALA A 27 -7.10 -7.72 -5.10
C ALA A 27 -5.65 -8.10 -4.82
N ARG A 28 -4.68 -7.49 -5.52
CA ARG A 28 -3.26 -7.70 -5.27
C ARG A 28 -2.84 -7.20 -3.88
N LEU A 29 -3.35 -6.07 -3.42
CA LEU A 29 -3.11 -5.59 -2.05
C LEU A 29 -3.66 -6.56 -1.00
N GLU A 30 -4.88 -7.06 -1.17
CA GLU A 30 -5.48 -8.05 -0.28
C GLU A 30 -4.68 -9.36 -0.27
N ALA A 31 -4.29 -9.87 -1.44
CA ALA A 31 -3.48 -11.08 -1.52
C ALA A 31 -2.15 -10.96 -0.76
N VAL A 32 -1.52 -9.77 -0.77
CA VAL A 32 -0.33 -9.51 0.03
C VAL A 32 -0.68 -9.43 1.52
N LEU A 33 -1.78 -8.75 1.90
CA LEU A 33 -2.21 -8.64 3.30
C LEU A 33 -2.57 -10.00 3.94
N ASP A 34 -3.20 -10.89 3.18
CA ASP A 34 -3.67 -12.20 3.64
C ASP A 34 -2.63 -13.31 3.42
N GLY A 35 -1.50 -12.98 2.79
CA GLY A 35 -0.39 -13.89 2.56
C GLY A 35 0.37 -14.26 3.83
N VAL A 36 1.11 -15.38 3.76
CA VAL A 36 2.00 -15.81 4.84
C VAL A 36 3.38 -15.22 4.60
N TRP A 37 3.84 -14.40 5.56
CA TRP A 37 5.14 -13.73 5.53
C TRP A 37 5.98 -14.16 6.71
N THR A 38 7.30 -14.28 6.51
CA THR A 38 8.19 -14.69 7.60
C THR A 38 8.51 -13.54 8.54
N THR A 39 8.47 -12.30 8.03
CA THR A 39 8.63 -11.08 8.83
C THR A 39 7.65 -9.98 8.43
N SER A 40 7.37 -9.08 9.38
CA SER A 40 6.57 -7.87 9.10
C SER A 40 7.26 -6.94 8.08
N THR A 41 8.59 -6.97 8.01
CA THR A 41 9.38 -6.15 7.09
C THR A 41 9.27 -6.65 5.65
N GLU A 42 9.26 -7.96 5.43
CA GLU A 42 8.98 -8.56 4.11
C GLU A 42 7.58 -8.19 3.61
N LEU A 43 6.56 -8.36 4.46
CA LEU A 43 5.19 -7.94 4.17
C LEU A 43 5.14 -6.47 3.71
N LEU A 44 5.80 -5.57 4.44
CA LEU A 44 5.78 -4.14 4.12
C LEU A 44 6.51 -3.80 2.83
N GLY A 45 7.59 -4.52 2.52
CA GLY A 45 8.29 -4.39 1.25
C GLY A 45 7.36 -4.69 0.08
N GLU A 46 6.65 -5.82 0.15
CA GLU A 46 5.70 -6.25 -0.87
C GLU A 46 4.51 -5.31 -1.00
N LEU A 47 3.91 -4.90 0.13
CA LEU A 47 2.86 -3.89 0.14
C LEU A 47 3.33 -2.57 -0.50
N GLY A 48 4.55 -2.14 -0.18
CA GLY A 48 5.16 -0.96 -0.76
C GLY A 48 5.30 -1.04 -2.28
N GLN A 49 5.72 -2.18 -2.82
CA GLN A 49 5.80 -2.38 -4.27
C GLN A 49 4.42 -2.29 -4.94
N VAL A 50 3.39 -2.88 -4.33
CA VAL A 50 2.03 -2.80 -4.87
C VAL A 50 1.50 -1.36 -4.84
N VAL A 51 1.73 -0.62 -3.76
CA VAL A 51 1.32 0.79 -3.64
C VAL A 51 2.03 1.68 -4.68
N LEU A 52 3.31 1.42 -4.95
CA LEU A 52 4.05 2.13 -6.01
C LEU A 52 3.53 1.79 -7.41
N ALA A 53 3.06 0.56 -7.64
CA ALA A 53 2.39 0.18 -8.87
C ALA A 53 1.05 0.92 -9.01
N VAL A 54 0.23 0.98 -7.95
CA VAL A 54 -1.03 1.77 -7.94
C VAL A 54 -0.76 3.22 -8.33
N ARG A 55 0.25 3.87 -7.71
CA ARG A 55 0.59 5.27 -8.00
C ARG A 55 1.02 5.51 -9.46
N ARG A 56 1.62 4.50 -10.10
CA ARG A 56 2.08 4.59 -11.50
C ARG A 56 0.95 4.28 -12.49
N ASP A 57 0.21 3.22 -12.23
CA ASP A 57 -0.65 2.56 -13.22
C ASP A 57 -2.12 3.00 -13.10
N CYS A 58 -2.57 3.36 -11.89
CA CYS A 58 -3.95 3.81 -11.68
C CYS A 58 -4.04 5.33 -11.89
N ARG A 59 -4.59 5.76 -13.03
CA ARG A 59 -4.93 7.18 -13.27
C ARG A 59 -6.29 7.33 -13.98
N PRO A 60 -7.12 8.30 -13.57
CA PRO A 60 -6.97 9.16 -12.40
C PRO A 60 -7.33 8.42 -11.09
N LEU A 61 -6.59 8.69 -9.99
CA LEU A 61 -7.00 8.30 -8.64
C LEU A 61 -7.91 9.37 -8.05
N THR A 62 -8.93 8.95 -7.29
CA THR A 62 -9.78 9.86 -6.52
C THR A 62 -8.97 10.48 -5.35
N ALA A 63 -9.40 11.62 -4.82
CA ALA A 63 -8.72 12.26 -3.69
C ALA A 63 -8.56 11.30 -2.48
N PRO A 64 -9.59 10.55 -2.05
CA PRO A 64 -9.42 9.54 -0.99
C PRO A 64 -8.36 8.48 -1.31
N GLN A 65 -8.26 8.03 -2.56
CA GLN A 65 -7.25 7.04 -2.95
C GLN A 65 -5.84 7.60 -2.90
N GLN A 66 -5.67 8.86 -3.30
CA GLN A 66 -4.38 9.53 -3.20
C GLN A 66 -3.94 9.65 -1.74
N ASP A 67 -4.86 10.00 -0.84
CA ASP A 67 -4.60 10.07 0.60
C ASP A 67 -4.20 8.70 1.17
N TRP A 68 -4.91 7.63 0.79
CA TRP A 68 -4.56 6.28 1.22
C TRP A 68 -3.21 5.82 0.67
N VAL A 69 -2.89 6.14 -0.59
CA VAL A 69 -1.55 5.86 -1.16
C VAL A 69 -0.46 6.55 -0.34
N GLN A 70 -0.65 7.81 0.04
CA GLN A 70 0.34 8.53 0.85
C GLN A 70 0.47 7.94 2.26
N GLN A 71 -0.63 7.58 2.90
CA GLN A 71 -0.60 6.93 4.22
C GLN A 71 0.09 5.57 4.17
N CYS A 72 -0.19 4.74 3.15
CA CYS A 72 0.50 3.48 2.95
C CYS A 72 2.02 3.68 2.82
N LEU A 73 2.47 4.66 2.03
CA LEU A 73 3.89 4.95 1.88
C LEU A 73 4.54 5.45 3.17
N ARG A 74 3.80 6.14 4.05
CA ARG A 74 4.30 6.51 5.38
C ARG A 74 4.52 5.27 6.25
N GLU A 75 3.57 4.34 6.26
CA GLU A 75 3.71 3.08 7.01
C GLU A 75 4.90 2.25 6.54
N VAL A 76 5.12 2.15 5.22
CA VAL A 76 6.31 1.46 4.68
C VAL A 76 7.60 2.16 5.10
N ARG A 77 7.63 3.51 5.11
CA ARG A 77 8.82 4.27 5.51
C ARG A 77 9.20 4.14 6.98
N LYS A 78 8.27 3.75 7.85
CA LYS A 78 8.59 3.41 9.25
C LYS A 78 9.53 2.22 9.33
N ALA A 79 9.37 1.24 8.44
CA ALA A 79 10.26 0.10 8.32
C ALA A 79 11.48 0.40 7.44
N TRP A 80 11.28 1.07 6.29
CA TRP A 80 12.31 1.35 5.28
C TRP A 80 12.42 2.86 4.99
N PRO A 81 13.25 3.61 5.74
CA PRO A 81 13.49 5.03 5.48
C PRO A 81 13.96 5.25 4.03
N GLY A 82 13.36 6.20 3.33
CA GLY A 82 13.68 6.48 1.92
C GLY A 82 12.84 5.71 0.89
N PHE A 83 11.97 4.79 1.31
CA PHE A 83 11.13 4.04 0.39
C PHE A 83 10.24 4.95 -0.48
N GLY A 84 10.31 4.76 -1.80
CA GLY A 84 9.50 5.49 -2.78
C GLY A 84 9.84 6.97 -2.96
N TRP A 85 11.03 7.41 -2.50
CA TRP A 85 11.55 8.77 -2.77
C TRP A 85 12.04 8.95 -4.20
N TRP A 86 12.35 7.87 -4.91
CA TRP A 86 12.76 7.90 -6.31
C TRP A 86 11.57 7.53 -7.20
N ARG A 87 10.89 8.53 -7.75
CA ARG A 87 10.05 8.46 -8.96
C ARG A 87 9.45 9.82 -9.28
#